data_AF-A0A6I6Y4Q8-F1
#
_entry.id   AF-A0A6I6Y4Q8-F1
#
_cell.length_a   1.000
_cell.length_b   1.000
_cell.length_c   1.000
_cell.angle_alpha   90.00
_cell.angle_beta   90.00
_cell.angle_gamma   90.00
#
_symmetry.space_group_name_H-M   'P 1'
#
loop_
_entity.id
_entity.type
_entity.pdbx_description
1 polymer ?
#
loop_
_entity_poly.entity_id
_entity_poly.type
_entity_poly.pdbx_seq_one_letter_code
_entity_poly.pdbx_strand_id
1 'polypeptide(L)'
;MTKTLEITGTLSAPFIPQLSEGWPRLTLRVSSTAGQTLGTFSAQTTVSPMPFRLYLDSQNLEDAEVTLEALCTAGVGAEAVLARTTRTTSIADAISGPLDLSLEALDRGTPDVKIRSVSPSIIELNGEVIIPPELRQEAAILDVTLLVIQEDGYSNRYSSNLAEHSLLLNGDGAPFTLFIDPATVPDGRQVKLNIGLYDLERKTIFAGNSVKDVDLSAPPDLSMLILRKPRR
;
A
#
# COMPACT_ATOMS: atom_id res chain seq x y z
N MET A 1 19.89 -8.35 10.30
CA MET A 1 19.28 -7.49 9.27
C MET A 1 18.38 -8.35 8.42
N THR A 2 17.08 -8.04 8.41
CA THR A 2 16.10 -8.68 7.53
C THR A 2 16.55 -8.47 6.08
N LYS A 3 16.53 -9.52 5.26
CA LYS A 3 16.85 -9.41 3.84
C LYS A 3 15.55 -9.17 3.09
N THR A 4 15.28 -7.92 2.73
CA THR A 4 14.09 -7.55 1.96
C THR A 4 14.40 -7.57 0.46
N LEU A 5 13.46 -8.06 -0.33
CA LEU A 5 13.45 -7.93 -1.78
C LEU A 5 12.56 -6.75 -2.17
N GLU A 6 12.85 -6.14 -3.30
CA GLU A 6 12.11 -4.99 -3.83
C GLU A 6 11.55 -5.34 -5.21
N ILE A 7 10.25 -5.12 -5.40
CA ILE A 7 9.58 -5.19 -6.70
C ILE A 7 9.11 -3.77 -7.03
N THR A 8 9.51 -3.25 -8.18
CA THR A 8 9.15 -1.89 -8.65
C THR A 8 8.36 -1.96 -9.94
N GLY A 9 7.64 -0.89 -10.26
CA GLY A 9 6.94 -0.83 -11.53
C GLY A 9 5.85 0.24 -11.60
N THR A 10 4.95 0.05 -12.56
CA THR A 10 3.77 0.89 -12.80
C THR A 10 2.51 0.04 -12.90
N LEU A 11 1.42 0.54 -12.31
CA LEU A 11 0.06 0.04 -12.49
C LEU A 11 -0.67 0.93 -13.49
N SER A 12 -1.04 0.37 -14.64
CA SER A 12 -1.69 1.07 -15.73
C SER A 12 -3.14 0.62 -15.83
N ALA A 13 -4.06 1.36 -15.20
CA ALA A 13 -5.49 1.13 -15.34
C ALA A 13 -6.04 1.75 -16.65
N PRO A 14 -6.98 1.09 -17.32
CA PRO A 14 -7.54 1.57 -18.59
C PRO A 14 -8.44 2.80 -18.41
N PHE A 15 -8.97 3.00 -17.21
CA PHE A 15 -9.75 4.18 -16.82
C PHE A 15 -9.68 4.38 -15.30
N ILE A 16 -9.84 5.63 -14.86
CA ILE A 16 -9.95 6.02 -13.44
C ILE A 16 -11.21 6.87 -13.30
N PRO A 17 -12.35 6.30 -12.86
CA PRO A 17 -13.59 7.05 -12.82
C PRO A 17 -13.59 8.06 -11.66
N GLN A 18 -14.16 9.24 -11.89
CA GLN A 18 -14.51 10.13 -10.79
C GLN A 18 -15.83 9.67 -10.18
N LEU A 19 -15.84 9.35 -8.89
CA LEU A 19 -17.04 8.88 -8.20
C LEU A 19 -17.42 9.89 -7.12
N SER A 20 -18.72 9.96 -6.83
CA SER A 20 -19.25 10.80 -5.75
C SER A 20 -18.81 10.34 -4.35
N GLU A 21 -18.49 9.06 -4.20
CA GLU A 21 -18.19 8.41 -2.92
C GLU A 21 -16.69 8.38 -2.58
N GLY A 22 -15.83 8.81 -3.50
CA GLY A 22 -14.38 8.86 -3.29
C GLY A 22 -13.59 8.51 -4.55
N TRP A 23 -12.28 8.41 -4.38
CA TRP A 23 -11.36 8.12 -5.48
C TRP A 23 -11.15 6.61 -5.64
N PRO A 24 -11.01 6.12 -6.88
CA PRO A 24 -10.61 4.74 -7.14
C PRO A 24 -9.27 4.41 -6.49
N ARG A 25 -9.06 3.12 -6.21
CA ARG A 25 -7.82 2.60 -5.62
C ARG A 25 -7.15 1.64 -6.60
N LEU A 26 -5.86 1.87 -6.84
CA LEU A 26 -5.00 0.89 -7.46
C LEU A 26 -4.30 0.08 -6.37
N THR A 27 -4.33 -1.24 -6.53
CA THR A 27 -3.74 -2.19 -5.60
C THR A 27 -2.86 -3.15 -6.36
N LEU A 28 -1.68 -3.45 -5.80
CA LEU A 28 -0.88 -4.62 -6.17
C LEU A 28 -0.78 -5.52 -4.95
N ARG A 29 -1.14 -6.79 -5.12
CA ARG A 29 -0.91 -7.85 -4.15
C ARG A 29 0.08 -8.84 -4.74
N VAL A 30 1.06 -9.23 -3.93
CA VAL A 30 1.98 -10.32 -4.26
C VAL A 30 1.75 -11.46 -3.29
N SER A 31 1.52 -12.65 -3.84
CA SER A 31 1.27 -13.87 -3.07
C SER A 31 2.20 -15.00 -3.50
N SER A 32 2.46 -15.93 -2.59
CA SER A 32 3.07 -17.23 -2.95
C SER A 32 2.14 -18.04 -3.84
N THR A 33 2.64 -19.11 -4.46
CA THR A 33 1.81 -19.98 -5.30
C THR A 33 0.75 -20.74 -4.48
N ALA A 34 0.99 -20.92 -3.18
CA ALA A 34 0.04 -21.44 -2.20
C ALA A 34 -1.07 -20.43 -1.81
N GLY A 35 -1.03 -19.20 -2.32
CA GLY A 35 -2.05 -18.16 -2.10
C GLY A 35 -1.84 -17.31 -0.84
N GLN A 36 -0.73 -17.48 -0.12
CA GLN A 36 -0.39 -16.62 1.02
C GLN A 36 0.03 -15.24 0.53
N THR A 37 -0.60 -14.18 1.04
CA THR A 37 -0.18 -12.81 0.72
C THR A 37 1.14 -12.48 1.40
N LEU A 38 2.13 -12.09 0.60
CA LEU A 38 3.47 -11.73 1.03
C LEU A 38 3.63 -10.21 1.18
N GLY A 39 2.94 -9.45 0.33
CA GLY A 39 2.92 -8.00 0.41
C GLY A 39 1.80 -7.37 -0.40
N THR A 40 1.42 -6.17 -0.01
CA THR A 40 0.43 -5.34 -0.71
C THR A 40 0.92 -3.91 -0.79
N PHE A 41 0.66 -3.29 -1.94
CA PHE A 41 0.73 -1.86 -2.16
C PHE A 41 -0.67 -1.42 -2.56
N SER A 42 -1.14 -0.28 -2.06
CA SER A 42 -2.31 0.35 -2.65
C SER A 42 -2.33 1.86 -2.44
N ALA A 43 -2.94 2.58 -3.39
CA ALA A 43 -3.11 4.02 -3.34
C ALA A 43 -4.43 4.43 -3.98
N GLN A 44 -5.11 5.41 -3.36
CA GLN A 44 -6.14 6.19 -4.04
C GLN A 44 -5.49 7.01 -5.14
N THR A 45 -6.16 7.13 -6.27
CA THR A 45 -5.61 7.84 -7.43
C THR A 45 -6.69 8.46 -8.30
N THR A 46 -6.35 9.60 -8.87
CA THR A 46 -7.06 10.25 -9.98
C THR A 46 -6.37 10.01 -11.32
N VAL A 47 -5.24 9.29 -11.30
CA VAL A 47 -4.31 9.14 -12.41
C VAL A 47 -3.93 7.68 -12.69
N SER A 48 -3.53 7.44 -13.93
CA SER A 48 -2.96 6.20 -14.44
C SER A 48 -1.94 6.58 -15.53
N PRO A 49 -0.72 6.04 -15.55
CA PRO A 49 -0.19 5.00 -14.65
C PRO A 49 0.17 5.53 -13.24
N MET A 50 0.15 4.62 -12.25
CA MET A 50 0.62 4.88 -10.87
C MET A 50 1.90 4.07 -10.60
N PRO A 51 3.02 4.68 -10.18
CA PRO A 51 4.20 3.94 -9.76
C PRO A 51 3.93 3.12 -8.49
N PHE A 52 4.66 2.01 -8.35
CA PHE A 52 4.69 1.23 -7.12
C PHE A 52 6.11 0.77 -6.80
N ARG A 53 6.34 0.56 -5.50
CA ARG A 53 7.50 -0.09 -4.92
C ARG A 53 7.00 -0.92 -3.75
N LEU A 54 7.20 -2.23 -3.84
CA LEU A 54 6.74 -3.20 -2.87
C LEU A 54 7.93 -3.96 -2.31
N TYR A 55 8.03 -4.02 -0.99
CA TYR A 55 9.04 -4.84 -0.32
C TYR A 55 8.44 -6.17 0.13
N LEU A 56 9.22 -7.24 -0.01
CA LEU A 56 8.90 -8.58 0.47
C LEU A 56 10.00 -9.05 1.42
N ASP A 57 9.64 -9.78 2.46
CA ASP A 57 10.63 -10.48 3.28
C ASP A 57 11.08 -11.76 2.57
N SER A 58 12.39 -11.86 2.27
CA SER A 58 12.92 -13.04 1.59
C SER A 58 12.81 -14.33 2.41
N GLN A 59 12.63 -14.25 3.73
CA GLN A 59 12.41 -15.44 4.57
C GLN A 59 11.04 -16.08 4.35
N ASN A 60 10.08 -15.33 3.80
CA ASN A 60 8.72 -15.81 3.51
C ASN A 60 8.57 -16.32 2.07
N LEU A 61 9.67 -16.39 1.31
CA LEU A 61 9.68 -16.88 -0.08
C LEU A 61 10.10 -18.35 -0.08
N GLU A 62 9.10 -19.23 0.04
CA GLU A 62 9.31 -20.68 -0.05
C GLU A 62 9.42 -21.15 -1.52
N ASP A 63 8.69 -20.49 -2.41
CA ASP A 63 8.61 -20.81 -3.84
C ASP A 63 9.61 -19.99 -4.68
N ALA A 64 9.98 -20.50 -5.85
CA ALA A 64 10.73 -19.72 -6.85
C ALA A 64 9.84 -18.73 -7.64
N GLU A 65 8.52 -18.87 -7.52
CA GLU A 65 7.52 -18.10 -8.25
C GLU A 65 6.59 -17.35 -7.29
N VAL A 66 6.07 -16.23 -7.78
CA VAL A 66 5.07 -15.41 -7.09
C VAL A 66 3.95 -15.04 -8.05
N THR A 67 2.76 -14.82 -7.50
CA THR A 67 1.61 -14.30 -8.24
C THR A 67 1.41 -12.83 -7.90
N LEU A 68 1.46 -11.98 -8.92
CA LEU A 68 1.11 -10.57 -8.86
C LEU A 68 -0.34 -10.40 -9.30
N GLU A 69 -1.18 -9.88 -8.41
CA GLU A 69 -2.56 -9.50 -8.69
C GLU A 69 -2.67 -7.98 -8.57
N ALA A 70 -2.96 -7.30 -9.69
CA ALA A 70 -3.19 -5.87 -9.70
C ALA A 70 -4.66 -5.56 -9.99
N LEU A 71 -5.24 -4.64 -9.21
CA LEU A 71 -6.66 -4.33 -9.22
C LEU A 71 -6.87 -2.81 -9.27
N CYS A 72 -7.89 -2.38 -9.99
CA CYS A 72 -8.51 -1.05 -9.87
C CYS A 72 -9.89 -1.21 -9.25
N THR A 73 -10.12 -0.61 -8.09
CA THR A 73 -11.37 -0.73 -7.36
C THR A 73 -12.03 0.62 -7.10
N ALA A 74 -13.35 0.60 -7.03
CA ALA A 74 -14.23 1.75 -6.82
C ALA A 74 -15.36 1.37 -5.87
N GLY A 75 -15.20 1.66 -4.58
CA GLY A 75 -16.11 1.21 -3.52
C GLY A 75 -15.63 -0.07 -2.82
N VAL A 76 -16.56 -0.81 -2.21
CA VAL A 76 -16.27 -1.96 -1.35
C VAL A 76 -16.87 -3.25 -1.91
N GLY A 77 -16.14 -4.36 -1.80
CA GLY A 77 -16.60 -5.70 -2.20
C GLY A 77 -16.12 -6.12 -3.60
N ALA A 78 -16.39 -7.38 -3.96
CA ALA A 78 -15.94 -7.95 -5.24
C ALA A 78 -16.53 -7.24 -6.47
N GLU A 79 -17.74 -6.70 -6.32
CA GLU A 79 -18.44 -5.97 -7.37
C GLU A 79 -17.83 -4.57 -7.65
N ALA A 80 -16.96 -4.09 -6.75
CA ALA A 80 -16.26 -2.82 -6.87
C ALA A 80 -15.00 -2.90 -7.77
N VAL A 81 -14.61 -4.09 -8.24
CA VAL A 81 -13.45 -4.26 -9.13
C VAL A 81 -13.82 -3.82 -10.55
N LEU A 82 -13.12 -2.81 -11.05
CA LEU A 82 -13.33 -2.21 -12.36
C LEU A 82 -12.39 -2.77 -13.42
N ALA A 83 -11.15 -3.04 -13.04
CA ALA A 83 -10.12 -3.57 -13.91
C ALA A 83 -9.17 -4.45 -13.11
N ARG A 84 -8.58 -5.46 -13.75
CA ARG A 84 -7.62 -6.36 -13.10
C ARG A 84 -6.60 -6.92 -14.08
N THR A 85 -5.46 -7.35 -13.54
CA THR A 85 -4.55 -8.25 -14.22
C THR A 85 -3.93 -9.20 -13.19
N THR A 86 -3.60 -10.41 -13.62
CA THR A 86 -2.94 -11.41 -12.78
C THR A 86 -1.80 -12.03 -13.58
N ARG A 87 -0.61 -12.05 -12.99
CA ARG A 87 0.59 -12.60 -13.61
C ARG A 87 1.35 -13.46 -12.60
N THR A 88 1.64 -14.70 -12.95
CA THR A 88 2.62 -15.52 -12.23
C THR A 88 3.98 -15.36 -12.90
N THR A 89 5.03 -15.20 -12.11
CA THR A 89 6.40 -14.98 -12.61
C THR A 89 7.42 -15.50 -11.60
N SER A 90 8.64 -15.77 -12.04
CA SER A 90 9.73 -16.07 -11.11
C SER A 90 10.08 -14.84 -10.26
N ILE A 91 10.52 -15.07 -9.02
CA ILE A 91 11.00 -13.98 -8.15
C ILE A 91 12.17 -13.25 -8.80
N ALA A 92 13.07 -13.99 -9.45
CA ALA A 92 14.23 -13.42 -10.14
C ALA A 92 13.81 -12.42 -11.22
N ASP A 93 12.78 -12.75 -12.00
CA ASP A 93 12.24 -11.84 -13.02
C ASP A 93 11.53 -10.64 -12.38
N ALA A 94 10.76 -10.86 -11.31
CA ALA A 94 10.02 -9.80 -10.61
C ALA A 94 10.93 -8.71 -10.03
N ILE A 95 12.15 -9.07 -9.61
CA ILE A 95 13.12 -8.13 -9.03
C ILE A 95 14.19 -7.66 -10.02
N SER A 96 14.18 -8.18 -11.25
CA SER A 96 15.21 -7.88 -12.27
C SER A 96 15.15 -6.45 -12.80
N GLY A 97 13.99 -5.80 -12.69
CA GLY A 97 13.75 -4.43 -13.10
C GLY A 97 12.29 -4.01 -12.93
N PRO A 98 11.93 -2.77 -13.29
CA PRO A 98 10.57 -2.28 -13.17
C PRO A 98 9.59 -3.08 -14.02
N LEU A 99 8.47 -3.49 -13.42
CA LEU A 99 7.37 -4.18 -14.10
C LEU A 99 6.34 -3.17 -14.61
N ASP A 100 5.86 -3.33 -15.83
CA ASP A 100 4.67 -2.62 -16.30
C ASP A 100 3.46 -3.56 -16.25
N LEU A 101 2.50 -3.25 -15.37
CA LEU A 101 1.30 -4.05 -15.15
C LEU A 101 0.10 -3.29 -15.72
N SER A 102 -0.29 -3.64 -16.95
CA SER A 102 -1.49 -3.13 -17.59
C SER A 102 -2.71 -3.94 -17.15
N LEU A 103 -3.71 -3.25 -16.59
CA LEU A 103 -4.96 -3.84 -16.14
C LEU A 103 -5.95 -3.89 -17.30
N GLU A 104 -6.75 -4.95 -17.34
CA GLU A 104 -7.83 -5.11 -18.30
C GLU A 104 -9.17 -4.74 -17.65
N ALA A 105 -9.99 -3.98 -18.39
CA ALA A 105 -11.34 -3.63 -17.95
C ALA A 105 -12.19 -4.90 -17.77
N LEU A 106 -13.00 -4.94 -16.71
CA LEU A 106 -14.06 -5.93 -16.61
C LEU A 106 -15.31 -5.39 -17.32
N ASP A 107 -15.97 -6.23 -18.13
CA ASP A 107 -17.13 -5.91 -19.01
C ASP A 107 -18.39 -5.46 -18.23
N ARG A 108 -18.28 -4.38 -17.46
CA ARG A 108 -19.33 -3.83 -16.61
C ARG A 108 -19.43 -2.35 -16.89
N GLY A 109 -20.08 -2.02 -18.00
CA GLY A 109 -20.55 -0.68 -18.36
C GLY A 109 -19.52 0.41 -18.08
N THR A 110 -18.47 0.47 -18.90
CA THR A 110 -17.42 1.49 -18.83
C THR A 110 -18.08 2.87 -18.75
N PRO A 111 -17.99 3.59 -17.62
CA PRO A 111 -18.44 4.96 -17.60
C PRO A 111 -17.50 5.75 -18.53
N ASP A 112 -18.08 6.57 -19.41
CA ASP A 112 -17.35 7.50 -20.30
C ASP A 112 -16.53 8.47 -19.44
N VAL A 113 -15.33 8.09 -19.03
CA VAL A 113 -14.46 8.94 -18.21
C VAL A 113 -13.13 9.10 -18.92
N LYS A 114 -12.93 10.31 -19.45
CA LYS A 114 -11.66 10.77 -19.99
C LYS A 114 -10.59 10.67 -18.91
N ILE A 115 -9.51 9.94 -19.20
CA ILE A 115 -8.26 9.98 -18.43
C ILE A 115 -7.83 11.45 -18.35
N ARG A 116 -7.73 12.00 -17.14
CA ARG A 116 -7.07 13.28 -16.95
C ARG A 116 -5.58 13.04 -17.09
N SER A 117 -5.01 13.38 -18.25
CA SER A 117 -3.56 13.40 -18.47
C SER A 117 -2.92 14.64 -17.80
N VAL A 118 -3.24 14.89 -16.53
CA VAL A 118 -2.47 15.87 -15.76
C VAL A 118 -1.23 15.13 -15.32
N SER A 119 -0.04 15.61 -15.72
CA SER A 119 1.23 15.10 -15.19
C SER A 119 1.19 15.23 -13.66
N PRO A 120 0.96 14.15 -12.91
CA PRO A 120 0.76 14.25 -11.48
C PRO A 120 2.14 14.34 -10.82
N SER A 121 2.29 15.27 -9.89
CA SER A 121 3.37 15.20 -8.91
C SER A 121 3.00 14.14 -7.87
N ILE A 122 3.11 12.86 -8.23
CA ILE A 122 2.98 11.78 -7.26
C ILE A 122 4.04 12.00 -6.20
N ILE A 123 3.61 12.03 -4.93
CA ILE A 123 4.51 12.18 -3.79
C ILE A 123 4.91 10.79 -3.34
N GLU A 124 6.21 10.58 -3.18
CA GLU A 124 6.77 9.34 -2.65
C GLU A 124 7.20 9.56 -1.20
N LEU A 125 6.61 8.81 -0.27
CA LEU A 125 7.03 8.75 1.13
C LEU A 125 7.75 7.43 1.37
N ASN A 126 9.01 7.51 1.75
CA ASN A 126 9.84 6.35 2.06
C ASN A 126 10.28 6.39 3.51
N GLY A 127 10.44 5.22 4.12
CA GLY A 127 11.02 5.13 5.45
C GLY A 127 11.40 3.71 5.83
N GLU A 128 11.84 3.55 7.07
CA GLU A 128 12.22 2.26 7.64
C GLU A 128 11.54 2.06 9.00
N VAL A 129 10.88 0.92 9.16
CA VAL A 129 10.28 0.51 10.43
C VAL A 129 11.27 -0.37 11.18
N ILE A 130 11.47 -0.08 12.46
CA ILE A 130 12.31 -0.87 13.37
C ILE A 130 11.44 -1.51 14.46
N ILE A 131 11.59 -2.82 14.65
CA ILE A 131 10.91 -3.63 15.63
C ILE A 131 11.88 -3.99 16.76
N PRO A 132 11.68 -3.44 17.97
CA PRO A 132 12.47 -3.82 19.15
C PRO A 132 12.46 -5.33 19.40
N PRO A 133 13.56 -5.93 19.89
CA PRO A 133 13.68 -7.37 20.12
C PRO A 133 12.53 -7.99 20.92
N GLU A 134 12.04 -7.28 21.93
CA GLU A 134 10.95 -7.72 22.80
C GLU A 134 9.56 -7.70 22.15
N LEU A 135 9.43 -7.14 20.94
CA LEU A 135 8.19 -7.06 20.17
C LEU A 135 8.20 -7.93 18.92
N ARG A 136 9.32 -8.59 18.64
CA ARG A 136 9.46 -9.49 17.49
C ARG A 136 8.45 -10.62 17.56
N GLN A 137 7.92 -10.96 16.41
CA GLN A 137 7.02 -12.10 16.21
C GLN A 137 7.68 -13.04 15.20
N GLU A 138 7.36 -14.33 15.29
CA GLU A 138 7.84 -15.32 14.33
C GLU A 138 7.26 -15.08 12.93
N ALA A 139 6.00 -14.66 12.87
CA ALA A 139 5.34 -14.18 11.66
C ALA A 139 4.30 -13.12 12.03
N ALA A 140 4.35 -11.97 11.37
CA ALA A 140 3.41 -10.89 11.58
C ALA A 140 3.18 -10.09 10.30
N ILE A 141 2.09 -9.36 10.25
CA ILE A 141 1.82 -8.40 9.18
C ILE A 141 2.26 -7.02 9.66
N LEU A 142 3.20 -6.41 8.95
CA LEU A 142 3.53 -5.01 9.13
C LEU A 142 2.70 -4.18 8.13
N ASP A 143 1.79 -3.36 8.65
CA ASP A 143 0.99 -2.42 7.85
C ASP A 143 1.48 -0.99 8.11
N VAL A 144 1.70 -0.24 7.03
CA VAL A 144 2.00 1.20 7.01
C VAL A 144 0.92 1.88 6.19
N THR A 145 0.15 2.76 6.80
CA THR A 145 -1.03 3.39 6.19
C THR A 145 -1.00 4.90 6.36
N LEU A 146 -1.24 5.64 5.29
CA LEU A 146 -1.47 7.08 5.34
C LEU A 146 -2.98 7.33 5.38
N LEU A 147 -3.43 8.00 6.44
CA LEU A 147 -4.84 8.18 6.75
C LEU A 147 -5.19 9.67 6.84
N VAL A 148 -6.37 10.04 6.38
CA VAL A 148 -6.96 11.37 6.62
C VAL A 148 -7.61 11.38 8.00
N ILE A 149 -7.24 12.35 8.85
CA ILE A 149 -7.78 12.49 10.20
C ILE A 149 -9.22 13.03 10.13
N GLN A 150 -10.13 12.43 10.90
CA GLN A 150 -11.49 12.93 11.03
C GLN A 150 -11.52 14.25 11.84
N GLU A 151 -12.39 15.16 11.45
CA GLU A 151 -12.47 16.58 11.87
C GLU A 151 -12.50 16.83 13.39
N ASP A 152 -12.83 15.83 14.21
CA ASP A 152 -12.92 16.02 15.65
C ASP A 152 -11.56 16.10 16.35
N GLY A 153 -10.44 15.73 15.70
CA GLY A 153 -9.05 15.91 16.19
C GLY A 153 -8.70 15.14 17.48
N TYR A 154 -9.69 14.66 18.21
CA TYR A 154 -9.59 13.95 19.49
C TYR A 154 -9.85 12.45 19.35
N SER A 155 -10.39 11.98 18.22
CA SER A 155 -10.63 10.57 17.97
C SER A 155 -9.51 9.90 17.15
N ASN A 156 -9.26 8.62 17.40
CA ASN A 156 -8.37 7.81 16.54
C ASN A 156 -9.00 7.49 15.17
N ARG A 157 -10.22 7.97 14.89
CA ARG A 157 -10.97 7.67 13.68
C ARG A 157 -10.33 8.37 12.47
N TYR A 158 -10.46 7.75 11.32
CA TYR A 158 -9.98 8.26 10.04
C TYR A 158 -11.14 8.28 9.07
N SER A 159 -11.18 9.27 8.18
CA SER A 159 -12.23 9.43 7.18
C SER A 159 -11.88 8.74 5.85
N SER A 160 -10.58 8.57 5.57
CA SER A 160 -10.09 7.89 4.37
C SER A 160 -8.72 7.27 4.62
N ASN A 161 -8.46 6.12 3.99
CA ASN A 161 -7.12 5.59 3.77
C ASN A 161 -6.67 6.11 2.40
N LEU A 162 -5.55 6.81 2.32
CA LEU A 162 -5.01 7.34 1.07
C LEU A 162 -4.07 6.34 0.41
N ALA A 163 -3.13 5.79 1.16
CA ALA A 163 -2.12 4.86 0.67
C ALA A 163 -1.76 3.85 1.75
N GLU A 164 -1.40 2.64 1.32
CA GLU A 164 -1.07 1.53 2.19
C GLU A 164 0.09 0.71 1.60
N HIS A 165 0.97 0.28 2.49
CA HIS A 165 1.91 -0.78 2.23
C HIS A 165 1.79 -1.81 3.35
N SER A 166 1.64 -3.08 2.98
CA SER A 166 1.67 -4.20 3.92
C SER A 166 2.72 -5.21 3.51
N LEU A 167 3.36 -5.86 4.47
CA LEU A 167 4.23 -7.01 4.20
C LEU A 167 4.14 -8.07 5.31
N LEU A 168 4.25 -9.34 4.90
CA LEU A 168 4.46 -10.45 5.81
C LEU A 168 5.92 -10.46 6.26
N LEU A 169 6.15 -10.28 7.55
CA LEU A 169 7.46 -10.00 8.13
C LEU A 169 7.86 -11.04 9.17
N ASN A 170 9.07 -11.58 8.99
CA ASN A 170 9.79 -12.40 9.95
C ASN A 170 11.10 -11.69 10.30
N GLY A 171 11.06 -10.71 11.21
CA GLY A 171 12.30 -10.05 11.60
C GLY A 171 12.17 -8.73 12.35
N ASP A 172 13.19 -7.91 12.17
CA ASP A 172 13.52 -6.78 13.05
C ASP A 172 12.99 -5.45 12.53
N GLY A 173 12.30 -5.47 11.40
CA GLY A 173 11.96 -4.27 10.64
C GLY A 173 11.99 -4.49 9.14
N ALA A 174 11.49 -3.49 8.42
CA ALA A 174 11.47 -3.45 6.95
C ALA A 174 11.34 -1.99 6.46
N PRO A 175 11.87 -1.68 5.26
CA PRO A 175 11.56 -0.44 4.57
C PRO A 175 10.10 -0.42 4.10
N PHE A 176 9.59 0.77 3.84
CA PHE A 176 8.29 0.96 3.21
C PHE A 176 8.33 2.13 2.22
N THR A 177 7.41 2.09 1.26
CA THR A 177 7.16 3.17 0.32
C THR A 177 5.66 3.36 0.15
N LEU A 178 5.18 4.59 0.26
CA LEU A 178 3.82 4.99 -0.08
C LEU A 178 3.88 5.97 -1.25
N PHE A 179 3.05 5.74 -2.26
CA PHE A 179 2.82 6.69 -3.35
C PHE A 179 1.49 7.38 -3.13
N ILE A 180 1.48 8.70 -3.19
CA ILE A 180 0.30 9.52 -2.92
C ILE A 180 0.02 10.39 -4.13
N ASP A 181 -1.21 10.31 -4.64
CA ASP A 181 -1.75 11.33 -5.53
C ASP A 181 -2.30 12.49 -4.69
N PRO A 182 -1.69 13.69 -4.70
CA PRO A 182 -2.13 14.83 -3.90
C PRO A 182 -3.57 15.25 -4.19
N ALA A 183 -4.07 14.99 -5.41
CA ALA A 183 -5.45 15.33 -5.78
C ALA A 183 -6.50 14.50 -4.99
N THR A 184 -6.07 13.42 -4.34
CA THR A 184 -6.94 12.58 -3.50
C THR A 184 -7.03 13.05 -2.05
N VAL A 185 -6.16 13.99 -1.65
CA VAL A 185 -6.13 14.54 -0.30
C VAL A 185 -7.18 15.65 -0.20
N PRO A 186 -8.16 15.56 0.72
CA PRO A 186 -9.16 16.61 0.83
C PRO A 186 -8.55 17.91 1.40
N ASP A 187 -8.95 19.05 0.83
CA ASP A 187 -8.44 20.37 1.20
C ASP A 187 -8.54 20.65 2.71
N GLY A 188 -7.45 21.18 3.27
CA GLY A 188 -7.37 21.57 4.68
C GLY A 188 -7.43 20.42 5.69
N ARG A 189 -7.42 19.15 5.24
CA ARG A 189 -7.39 17.99 6.13
C ARG A 189 -5.96 17.59 6.49
N GLN A 190 -5.77 17.24 7.76
CA GLN A 190 -4.53 16.66 8.24
C GLN A 190 -4.47 15.18 7.90
N VAL A 191 -3.26 14.71 7.61
CA VAL A 191 -2.96 13.29 7.40
C VAL A 191 -2.04 12.77 8.50
N LYS A 192 -2.18 11.49 8.84
CA LYS A 192 -1.29 10.77 9.75
C LYS A 192 -0.78 9.50 9.11
N LEU A 193 0.47 9.17 9.39
CA LEU A 193 1.03 7.86 9.12
C LEU A 193 0.73 6.96 10.32
N ASN A 194 0.07 5.83 10.09
CA ASN A 194 -0.19 4.81 11.09
C ASN A 194 0.57 3.53 10.73
N ILE A 195 1.30 2.99 11.70
CA ILE A 195 2.14 1.81 11.53
C ILE A 195 1.74 0.81 12.60
N GLY A 196 1.44 -0.41 12.18
CA GLY A 196 1.07 -1.48 13.11
C GLY A 196 1.69 -2.81 12.71
N LEU A 197 2.11 -3.55 13.71
CA LEU A 197 2.50 -4.94 13.61
C LEU A 197 1.36 -5.79 14.14
N TYR A 198 0.76 -6.61 13.28
CA TYR A 198 -0.45 -7.37 13.56
C TYR A 198 -0.22 -8.87 13.46
N ASP A 199 -1.14 -9.64 14.04
CA ASP A 199 -1.30 -11.05 13.68
C ASP A 199 -1.70 -11.21 12.21
N LEU A 200 -1.63 -12.45 11.72
CA LEU A 200 -1.89 -12.77 10.31
C LEU A 200 -3.33 -12.45 9.87
N GLU A 201 -4.26 -12.39 10.83
CA GLU A 201 -5.67 -12.06 10.60
C GLU A 201 -5.98 -10.57 10.78
N ARG A 202 -4.99 -9.73 11.13
CA ARG A 202 -5.15 -8.30 11.46
C ARG A 202 -6.17 -8.02 12.58
N LYS A 203 -6.34 -8.95 13.51
CA LYS A 203 -7.25 -8.84 14.67
C LYS A 203 -6.52 -8.33 15.92
N THR A 204 -5.25 -8.68 16.07
CA THR A 204 -4.44 -8.34 17.25
C THR A 204 -3.29 -7.43 16.84
N ILE A 205 -3.14 -6.29 17.50
CA ILE A 205 -1.97 -5.42 17.34
C ILE A 205 -0.92 -5.76 18.40
N PHE A 206 0.28 -6.17 17.95
CA PHE A 206 1.42 -6.48 18.82
C PHE A 206 2.22 -5.23 19.17
N ALA A 207 2.39 -4.34 18.20
CA ALA A 207 3.15 -3.11 18.32
C ALA A 207 2.65 -2.07 17.32
N GLY A 208 2.88 -0.79 17.60
CA GLY A 208 2.55 0.27 16.66
C GLY A 208 3.30 1.56 16.90
N ASN A 209 3.22 2.44 15.92
CA ASN A 209 3.69 3.82 15.99
C ASN A 209 2.81 4.68 15.07
N SER A 210 2.77 5.98 15.32
CA SER A 210 2.04 6.91 14.47
C SER A 210 2.77 8.24 14.37
N VAL A 211 2.88 8.76 13.16
CA VAL A 211 3.34 10.13 12.90
C VAL A 211 2.10 10.96 12.55
N LYS A 212 1.78 11.94 13.40
CA LYS A 212 0.64 12.84 13.18
C LYS A 212 1.07 14.04 12.35
N ASP A 213 0.10 14.69 11.72
CA ASP A 213 0.28 15.96 11.03
C ASP A 213 1.40 15.90 9.96
N VAL A 214 1.40 14.83 9.17
CA VAL A 214 2.38 14.63 8.10
C VAL A 214 2.16 15.70 7.02
N ASP A 215 3.11 16.61 6.88
CA ASP A 215 3.09 17.62 5.82
C ASP A 215 3.58 16.99 4.50
N LEU A 216 2.69 16.84 3.53
CA LEU A 216 3.03 16.28 2.23
C LEU A 216 3.84 17.25 1.35
N SER A 217 3.82 18.55 1.64
CA SER A 217 4.63 19.54 0.93
C SER A 217 6.08 19.58 1.41
N ALA A 218 6.32 19.17 2.65
CA ALA A 218 7.63 19.02 3.25
C ALA A 218 7.65 17.74 4.12
N PRO A 219 7.77 16.55 3.49
CA PRO A 219 7.69 15.29 4.19
C PRO A 219 8.65 15.21 5.40
N PRO A 220 8.19 14.70 6.55
CA PRO A 220 9.06 14.50 7.70
C PRO A 220 10.11 13.44 7.39
N ASP A 221 11.20 13.43 8.18
CA ASP A 221 12.15 12.33 8.14
C ASP A 221 11.52 11.05 8.69
N LEU A 222 11.43 10.03 7.84
CA LEU A 222 10.85 8.72 8.14
C LEU A 222 11.93 7.62 8.13
N SER A 223 13.22 7.99 8.15
CA SER A 223 14.33 7.04 8.06
C SER A 223 14.41 6.07 9.23
N MET A 224 13.75 6.35 10.35
CA MET A 224 13.80 5.50 11.54
C MET A 224 12.51 5.58 12.38
N LEU A 225 11.59 4.66 12.15
CA LEU A 225 10.31 4.57 12.85
C LEU A 225 10.27 3.34 13.77
N ILE A 226 10.53 3.56 15.06
CA ILE A 226 10.60 2.49 16.06
C ILE A 226 9.20 2.15 16.58
N LEU A 227 8.80 0.88 16.51
CA LEU A 227 7.52 0.40 17.05
C LEU A 227 7.55 0.32 18.58
N ARG A 228 6.36 0.45 19.19
CA ARG A 228 6.18 0.40 20.65
C ARG A 228 4.98 -0.47 21.01
N LYS A 229 4.95 -1.00 22.23
CA LYS A 229 3.77 -1.71 22.75
C LYS A 229 2.54 -0.79 22.68
N PRO A 230 1.37 -1.30 22.26
CA PRO A 230 0.14 -0.54 22.31
C PRO A 230 -0.12 -0.06 23.74
N ARG A 231 -0.53 1.20 23.90
CA ARG A 231 -1.00 1.72 25.18
C ARG A 231 -2.42 1.18 25.40
N ARG A 232 -2.68 0.62 26.58
CA ARG A 232 -4.02 0.17 27.00
C ARG A 232 -4.97 1.36 27.16
#